data_AF-A0A1R4HVB3-F1
#
_entry.id   AF-A0A1R4HVB3-F1
#
_cell.length_a   1.000
_cell.length_b   1.000
_cell.length_c   1.000
_cell.angle_alpha   90.00
_cell.angle_beta   90.00
_cell.angle_gamma   90.00
#
_symmetry.space_group_name_H-M   'P 1'
#
loop_
_entity.id
_entity.type
_entity.pdbx_description
1 polymer ?
#
loop_
_entity_poly.entity_id
_entity_poly.type
_entity_poly.pdbx_seq_one_letter_code
_entity_poly.pdbx_strand_id
1 'polypeptide(L)'
;MKSLRTASNLWLQQVKKTVISHRGQQAVNQGLRWHLDYPSLECPPWLNQNGWVVQGWVLLPPSLSKSMEDVRVIACWNSVFELCHPLSLERPDVIEAVLGEDPAKHPQLRCGFRFTVPHQLTTCTLEICVNGERIPLPIVSMPELPESDGAEVAPLKVLEGKANWLFLDNDTNGSVDQYRGRLLLTDEGVKGWQRYLKDFHALAEKHGAASAVLVAPAKESVMGPRYHPYAEGAGGPIQQLLALPEALVLVYPVQALMALGDDAFIQTDTHWTQQGAMAASKVLAAALGLDEWAVENTFVDDEYGERSLTGDLGSKLKPERTCRINSLRTFNYHQYRCFDNGLPNFGRLIVLANGKALMPGTCLIFGSSSSYSMFNYVSRLFKRVVFVHSAGNLDPEVVKAVQPEFLVAQTNARFVVQVPRASCSLQALIAEKKACLSEEEIMMVAKRRIDVETHNPIISSLGLSPWIVT
;
A
#
# COMPACT_ATOMS: atom_id res chain seq x y z
N MET A 1 -12.11 -36.53 -5.71
CA MET A 1 -12.15 -37.20 -4.39
C MET A 1 -11.04 -38.25 -4.14
N LYS A 2 -10.45 -38.92 -5.14
CA LYS A 2 -9.28 -39.80 -4.92
C LYS A 2 -7.91 -39.09 -4.95
N SER A 3 -7.78 -37.93 -5.60
CA SER A 3 -6.52 -37.16 -5.66
C SER A 3 -6.18 -36.36 -4.38
N LEU A 4 -7.19 -36.04 -3.55
CA LEU A 4 -7.01 -35.31 -2.29
C LEU A 4 -6.41 -36.17 -1.16
N ARG A 5 -6.55 -37.51 -1.22
CA ARG A 5 -6.02 -38.40 -0.18
C ARG A 5 -4.53 -38.68 -0.33
N THR A 6 -4.01 -38.73 -1.55
CA THR A 6 -2.58 -39.00 -1.82
C THR A 6 -1.70 -37.79 -1.49
N ALA A 7 -2.20 -36.57 -1.73
CA ALA A 7 -1.54 -35.32 -1.32
C ALA A 7 -1.39 -35.23 0.21
N SER A 8 -2.38 -35.74 0.97
CA SER A 8 -2.31 -35.75 2.45
C SER A 8 -1.17 -36.60 3.02
N ASN A 9 -0.79 -37.70 2.35
CA ASN A 9 0.26 -38.60 2.83
C ASN A 9 1.68 -38.09 2.55
N LEU A 10 1.89 -37.43 1.40
CA LEU A 10 3.15 -36.74 1.09
C LEU A 10 3.33 -35.51 1.99
N TRP A 11 2.25 -34.75 2.21
CA TRP A 11 2.22 -33.65 3.17
C TRP A 11 2.54 -34.13 4.60
N LEU A 12 1.92 -35.21 5.09
CA LEU A 12 2.25 -35.81 6.39
C LEU A 12 3.72 -36.24 6.52
N GLN A 13 4.36 -36.65 5.43
CA GLN A 13 5.79 -37.02 5.44
C GLN A 13 6.73 -35.80 5.39
N GLN A 14 6.37 -34.75 4.65
CA GLN A 14 7.10 -33.47 4.63
C GLN A 14 6.95 -32.73 5.97
N VAL A 15 5.75 -32.66 6.52
CA VAL A 15 5.47 -32.15 7.87
C VAL A 15 6.25 -32.95 8.90
N LYS A 16 6.28 -34.29 8.82
CA LYS A 16 7.12 -35.09 9.72
C LYS A 16 8.61 -34.71 9.59
N LYS A 17 9.16 -34.54 8.38
CA LYS A 17 10.58 -34.17 8.23
C LYS A 17 10.90 -32.74 8.73
N THR A 18 10.01 -31.78 8.51
CA THR A 18 10.20 -30.40 8.95
C THR A 18 9.96 -30.24 10.45
N VAL A 19 9.02 -31.01 11.00
CA VAL A 19 8.66 -31.02 12.42
C VAL A 19 9.57 -31.91 13.27
N ILE A 20 10.39 -32.79 12.70
CA ILE A 20 11.43 -33.50 13.48
C ILE A 20 12.51 -32.53 14.02
N SER A 21 12.53 -31.26 13.60
CA SER A 21 13.28 -30.19 14.30
C SER A 21 12.62 -29.69 15.59
N HIS A 22 11.36 -30.06 15.88
CA HIS A 22 10.59 -29.63 17.05
C HIS A 22 10.86 -30.41 18.35
N ARG A 23 12.01 -31.10 18.48
CA ARG A 23 12.54 -31.45 19.83
C ARG A 23 13.16 -30.25 20.57
N GLY A 24 12.88 -29.03 20.12
CA GLY A 24 13.07 -27.77 20.85
C GLY A 24 11.77 -27.16 21.42
N GLN A 25 10.63 -27.86 21.39
CA GLN A 25 9.34 -27.39 21.91
C GLN A 25 9.23 -27.45 23.45
N GLN A 26 10.09 -26.68 24.08
CA GLN A 26 9.89 -25.99 25.35
C GLN A 26 11.09 -25.04 25.37
N ALA A 27 10.96 -23.85 24.77
CA ALA A 27 12.02 -22.86 24.86
C ALA A 27 12.06 -22.33 26.30
N VAL A 28 12.63 -23.15 27.18
CA VAL A 28 13.16 -22.78 28.48
C VAL A 28 14.36 -21.89 28.20
N ASN A 29 14.09 -20.59 28.03
CA ASN A 29 15.10 -19.57 28.27
C ASN A 29 14.62 -18.44 29.20
N GLN A 30 13.33 -18.37 29.55
CA GLN A 30 12.80 -17.43 30.56
C GLN A 30 11.54 -17.91 31.30
N GLY A 31 11.13 -19.18 31.17
CA GLY A 31 9.88 -19.69 31.79
C GLY A 31 8.58 -19.35 31.02
N LEU A 32 8.70 -18.80 29.81
CA LEU A 32 7.59 -18.56 28.87
C LEU A 32 7.06 -19.89 28.31
N ARG A 33 5.73 -20.02 28.21
CA ARG A 33 5.05 -21.16 27.59
C ARG A 33 4.26 -20.69 26.38
N TRP A 34 4.28 -21.44 25.29
CA TRP A 34 3.52 -21.10 24.10
C TRP A 34 3.13 -22.37 23.34
N HIS A 35 2.12 -22.25 22.49
CA HIS A 35 1.70 -23.30 21.57
C HIS A 35 1.09 -22.70 20.31
N LEU A 36 1.26 -23.40 19.18
CA LEU A 36 0.54 -23.10 17.94
C LEU A 36 -0.63 -24.08 17.82
N ASP A 37 -1.84 -23.56 17.77
CA ASP A 37 -3.01 -24.36 17.41
C ASP A 37 -2.96 -24.66 15.90
N TYR A 38 -2.68 -23.64 15.09
CA TYR A 38 -2.57 -23.75 13.64
C TYR A 38 -1.35 -22.99 13.10
N PRO A 39 -0.56 -23.58 12.19
CA PRO A 39 -0.51 -25.02 11.91
C PRO A 39 0.25 -25.76 13.01
N SER A 40 -0.16 -27.01 13.29
CA SER A 40 0.52 -27.89 14.24
C SER A 40 0.50 -29.35 13.76
N LEU A 41 1.16 -30.25 14.50
CA LEU A 41 1.10 -31.70 14.23
C LEU A 41 -0.32 -32.26 14.38
N GLU A 42 -1.04 -31.75 15.37
CA GLU A 42 -2.35 -32.25 15.75
C GLU A 42 -3.47 -31.60 14.93
N CYS A 43 -3.26 -30.34 14.54
CA CYS A 43 -4.22 -29.56 13.75
C CYS A 43 -3.56 -29.10 12.44
N PRO A 44 -4.02 -29.63 11.28
CA PRO A 44 -3.42 -29.29 10.00
C PRO A 44 -3.62 -27.79 9.65
N PRO A 45 -2.76 -27.22 8.79
CA PRO A 45 -2.86 -25.85 8.28
C PRO A 45 -4.28 -25.54 7.82
N TRP A 46 -4.83 -24.46 8.35
CA TRP A 46 -6.16 -23.99 8.03
C TRP A 46 -6.06 -22.83 7.03
N LEU A 47 -6.45 -23.09 5.78
CA LEU A 47 -6.64 -22.05 4.78
C LEU A 47 -8.05 -21.49 4.88
N ASN A 48 -8.18 -20.17 5.00
CA ASN A 48 -9.45 -19.48 4.81
C ASN A 48 -9.32 -18.48 3.66
N GLN A 49 -10.42 -17.83 3.31
CA GLN A 49 -10.46 -16.80 2.27
C GLN A 49 -9.42 -15.67 2.43
N ASN A 50 -8.92 -15.34 3.62
CA ASN A 50 -7.92 -14.28 3.80
C ASN A 50 -6.47 -14.79 3.80
N GLY A 51 -6.26 -16.11 3.82
CA GLY A 51 -4.93 -16.73 3.81
C GLY A 51 -4.81 -17.91 4.76
N TRP A 52 -3.57 -18.32 5.00
CA TRP A 52 -3.25 -19.35 5.98
C TRP A 52 -3.43 -18.78 7.39
N VAL A 53 -4.26 -19.43 8.19
CA VAL A 53 -4.49 -19.05 9.58
C VAL A 53 -3.30 -19.49 10.43
N VAL A 54 -2.72 -18.52 11.12
CA VAL A 54 -1.75 -18.73 12.19
C VAL A 54 -2.43 -18.39 13.50
N GLN A 55 -2.52 -19.36 14.40
CA GLN A 55 -3.18 -19.21 15.68
C GLN A 55 -2.42 -19.96 16.76
N GLY A 56 -2.40 -19.39 17.95
CA GLY A 56 -1.84 -20.05 19.12
C GLY A 56 -2.08 -19.25 20.39
N TRP A 57 -1.27 -19.51 21.40
CA TRP A 57 -1.27 -18.80 22.67
C TRP A 57 0.14 -18.64 23.24
N VAL A 58 0.32 -17.63 24.08
CA VAL A 58 1.56 -17.31 24.80
C VAL A 58 1.24 -16.97 26.25
N LEU A 59 1.83 -17.71 27.19
CA LEU A 59 1.77 -17.45 28.63
C LEU A 59 3.15 -17.01 29.13
N LEU A 60 3.16 -15.91 29.85
CA LEU A 60 4.34 -15.37 30.52
C LEU A 60 4.55 -16.02 31.89
N PRO A 61 5.80 -16.08 32.37
CA PRO A 61 6.07 -16.43 33.76
C PRO A 61 5.43 -15.41 34.71
N PRO A 62 5.14 -15.77 35.98
CA PRO A 62 4.50 -14.87 36.94
C PRO A 62 5.18 -13.50 37.10
N SER A 63 6.50 -13.46 37.01
CA SER A 63 7.32 -12.23 37.07
C SER A 63 7.03 -11.24 35.95
N LEU A 64 6.56 -11.70 34.80
CA LEU A 64 6.26 -10.90 33.61
C LEU A 64 4.76 -10.81 33.31
N SER A 65 3.90 -11.40 34.14
CA SER A 65 2.44 -11.45 33.91
C SER A 65 1.78 -10.09 33.68
N LYS A 66 2.36 -9.00 34.21
CA LYS A 66 1.89 -7.61 34.00
C LYS A 66 2.25 -7.04 32.62
N SER A 67 3.19 -7.64 31.90
CA SER A 67 3.63 -7.23 30.56
C SER A 67 2.82 -7.92 29.44
N MET A 68 1.70 -8.58 29.75
CA MET A 68 0.89 -9.29 28.73
C MET A 68 0.39 -8.36 27.62
N GLU A 69 0.07 -7.11 27.94
CA GLU A 69 -0.39 -6.12 26.96
C GLU A 69 0.72 -5.68 25.99
N ASP A 70 1.99 -5.87 26.35
CA ASP A 70 3.17 -5.54 25.54
C ASP A 70 3.62 -6.72 24.65
N VAL A 71 3.10 -7.93 24.89
CA VAL A 71 3.49 -9.11 24.11
C VAL A 71 2.99 -8.99 22.67
N ARG A 72 3.89 -9.22 21.72
CA ARG A 72 3.56 -9.32 20.29
C ARG A 72 4.04 -10.64 19.73
N VAL A 73 3.24 -11.24 18.86
CA VAL A 73 3.66 -12.31 17.97
C VAL A 73 4.03 -11.68 16.65
N ILE A 74 5.29 -11.80 16.26
CA ILE A 74 5.82 -11.26 15.01
C ILE A 74 5.87 -12.38 13.99
N ALA A 75 5.32 -12.14 12.81
CA ALA A 75 5.41 -13.03 11.68
C ALA A 75 6.21 -12.36 10.55
N CYS A 76 7.23 -13.06 10.07
CA CYS A 76 8.15 -12.58 9.05
C CYS A 76 8.13 -13.51 7.83
N TRP A 77 7.86 -12.93 6.67
CA TRP A 77 7.90 -13.62 5.37
C TRP A 77 8.41 -12.72 4.24
N ASN A 78 8.70 -11.45 4.57
CA ASN A 78 9.24 -10.45 3.69
C ASN A 78 10.42 -9.80 4.41
N SER A 79 11.47 -9.42 3.67
CA SER A 79 12.62 -8.78 4.28
C SER A 79 12.37 -7.32 4.67
N VAL A 80 11.41 -6.64 4.01
CA VAL A 80 11.11 -5.20 4.16
C VAL A 80 10.12 -4.90 5.28
N PHE A 81 9.21 -5.82 5.58
CA PHE A 81 8.18 -5.62 6.59
C PHE A 81 7.85 -6.91 7.35
N GLU A 82 7.28 -6.74 8.53
CA GLU A 82 6.84 -7.81 9.42
C GLU A 82 5.44 -7.50 9.98
N LEU A 83 4.71 -8.55 10.34
CA LEU A 83 3.41 -8.44 11.00
C LEU A 83 3.56 -8.67 12.50
N CYS A 84 3.37 -7.63 13.29
CA CYS A 84 3.37 -7.63 14.75
C CYS A 84 1.93 -7.67 15.29
N HIS A 85 1.47 -8.85 15.68
CA HIS A 85 0.11 -9.05 16.16
C HIS A 85 0.05 -9.11 17.70
N PRO A 86 -0.86 -8.37 18.37
CA PRO A 86 -1.04 -8.49 19.81
C PRO A 86 -1.75 -9.78 20.19
N LEU A 87 -1.59 -10.18 21.45
CA LEU A 87 -2.48 -11.17 22.07
C LEU A 87 -3.86 -10.51 22.25
N SER A 88 -4.87 -11.11 21.64
CA SER A 88 -6.20 -10.49 21.52
C SER A 88 -7.35 -11.47 21.71
N LEU A 89 -7.07 -12.77 21.77
CA LEU A 89 -8.06 -13.80 22.02
C LEU A 89 -8.02 -14.22 23.48
N GLU A 90 -9.20 -14.31 24.09
CA GLU A 90 -9.39 -14.92 25.40
C GLU A 90 -9.33 -16.44 25.27
N ARG A 91 -8.55 -17.08 26.15
CA ARG A 91 -8.28 -18.52 26.13
C ARG A 91 -8.49 -19.13 27.51
N PRO A 92 -9.75 -19.21 27.99
CA PRO A 92 -10.06 -19.82 29.29
C PRO A 92 -9.62 -21.28 29.34
N ASP A 93 -9.72 -22.00 28.21
CA ASP A 93 -9.25 -23.37 28.03
C ASP A 93 -7.76 -23.53 28.35
N VAL A 94 -6.94 -22.54 27.97
CA VAL A 94 -5.49 -22.54 28.23
C VAL A 94 -5.22 -22.27 29.71
N ILE A 95 -5.95 -21.34 30.34
CA ILE A 95 -5.77 -21.04 31.77
C ILE A 95 -6.12 -22.27 32.61
N GLU A 96 -7.26 -22.91 32.35
CA GLU A 96 -7.70 -24.09 33.09
C GLU A 96 -6.75 -25.29 32.85
N ALA A 97 -6.41 -25.58 31.59
CA ALA A 97 -5.65 -26.79 31.27
C ALA A 97 -4.14 -26.67 31.56
N VAL A 98 -3.55 -25.48 31.40
CA VAL A 98 -2.10 -25.28 31.48
C VAL A 98 -1.66 -24.70 32.83
N LEU A 99 -2.47 -23.81 33.42
CA LEU A 99 -2.19 -23.21 34.73
C LEU A 99 -2.97 -23.88 35.86
N GLY A 100 -4.11 -24.52 35.58
CA GLY A 100 -4.97 -25.09 36.61
C GLY A 100 -5.66 -24.02 37.47
N GLU A 101 -5.83 -22.82 36.92
CA GLU A 101 -6.37 -21.64 37.60
C GLU A 101 -7.76 -21.26 37.07
N ASP A 102 -8.50 -20.44 37.82
CA ASP A 102 -9.80 -19.93 37.39
C ASP A 102 -9.63 -18.85 36.29
N PRO A 103 -10.17 -19.05 35.08
CA PRO A 103 -10.02 -18.12 33.98
C PRO A 103 -10.76 -16.79 34.18
N ALA A 104 -11.83 -16.75 34.99
CA ALA A 104 -12.79 -15.65 35.01
C ALA A 104 -12.16 -14.28 35.29
N LYS A 105 -11.02 -14.24 35.97
CA LYS A 105 -10.27 -13.01 36.29
C LYS A 105 -8.75 -13.14 36.14
N HIS A 106 -8.29 -14.16 35.40
CA HIS A 106 -6.86 -14.39 35.29
C HIS A 106 -6.19 -13.27 34.48
N PRO A 107 -5.07 -12.66 34.96
CA PRO A 107 -4.41 -11.54 34.28
C PRO A 107 -3.90 -11.90 32.87
N GLN A 108 -3.69 -13.19 32.61
CA GLN A 108 -3.27 -13.70 31.30
C GLN A 108 -4.40 -14.32 30.48
N LEU A 109 -5.69 -14.10 30.83
CA LEU A 109 -6.83 -14.67 30.09
C LEU A 109 -6.75 -14.37 28.58
N ARG A 110 -6.29 -13.17 28.23
CA ARG A 110 -6.05 -12.75 26.84
C ARG A 110 -4.65 -13.16 26.36
N CYS A 111 -4.38 -14.46 26.35
CA CYS A 111 -3.10 -15.02 25.93
C CYS A 111 -3.08 -15.55 24.49
N GLY A 112 -4.22 -15.56 23.79
CA GLY A 112 -4.33 -16.11 22.45
C GLY A 112 -4.10 -15.08 21.34
N PHE A 113 -3.66 -15.55 20.18
CA PHE A 113 -3.52 -14.76 18.96
C PHE A 113 -4.07 -15.51 17.75
N ARG A 114 -4.55 -14.76 16.75
CA ARG A 114 -4.92 -15.28 15.43
C ARG A 114 -4.73 -14.20 14.38
N PHE A 115 -4.05 -14.55 13.30
CA PHE A 115 -3.92 -13.72 12.10
C PHE A 115 -3.83 -14.61 10.86
N THR A 116 -3.80 -14.00 9.69
CA THR A 116 -3.62 -14.70 8.41
C THR A 116 -2.34 -14.24 7.74
N VAL A 117 -1.66 -15.18 7.09
CA VAL A 117 -0.53 -14.90 6.19
C VAL A 117 -0.92 -15.23 4.74
N PRO A 118 -0.35 -14.57 3.72
CA PRO A 118 -0.74 -14.75 2.32
C PRO A 118 -0.80 -16.22 1.86
N HIS A 119 -1.76 -16.54 1.00
CA HIS A 119 -2.02 -17.89 0.47
C HIS A 119 -0.81 -18.51 -0.24
N GLN A 120 -0.01 -17.69 -0.90
CA GLN A 120 1.16 -18.12 -1.70
C GLN A 120 2.38 -18.46 -0.84
N LEU A 121 2.35 -18.16 0.45
CA LEU A 121 3.48 -18.45 1.32
C LEU A 121 3.56 -19.95 1.60
N THR A 122 4.74 -20.50 1.38
CA THR A 122 5.10 -21.87 1.77
C THR A 122 5.76 -21.91 3.14
N THR A 123 6.37 -20.81 3.57
CA THR A 123 7.01 -20.68 4.89
C THR A 123 6.89 -19.26 5.45
N CYS A 124 6.84 -19.16 6.77
CA CYS A 124 7.12 -17.92 7.50
C CYS A 124 7.84 -18.23 8.82
N THR A 125 8.61 -17.29 9.34
CA THR A 125 9.17 -17.38 10.69
C THR A 125 8.28 -16.65 11.66
N LEU A 126 8.25 -17.13 12.90
CA LEU A 126 7.56 -16.47 14.00
C LEU A 126 8.57 -16.06 15.07
N GLU A 127 8.27 -14.98 15.78
CA GLU A 127 8.99 -14.53 16.96
C GLU A 127 7.98 -14.07 18.01
N ILE A 128 8.33 -14.16 19.28
CA ILE A 128 7.59 -13.50 20.37
C ILE A 128 8.43 -12.32 20.84
N CYS A 129 7.85 -11.13 20.83
CA CYS A 129 8.46 -9.95 21.43
C CYS A 129 7.83 -9.69 22.80
N VAL A 130 8.67 -9.62 23.83
CA VAL A 130 8.27 -9.27 25.21
C VAL A 130 9.19 -8.15 25.69
N ASN A 131 8.63 -6.98 26.03
CA ASN A 131 9.40 -5.81 26.48
C ASN A 131 10.57 -5.43 25.55
N GLY A 132 10.41 -5.64 24.23
CA GLY A 132 11.43 -5.35 23.21
C GLY A 132 12.43 -6.49 22.96
N GLU A 133 12.46 -7.53 23.78
CA GLU A 133 13.28 -8.72 23.53
C GLU A 133 12.56 -9.68 22.59
N ARG A 134 13.23 -10.10 21.51
CA ARG A 134 12.69 -11.02 20.51
C ARG A 134 13.18 -12.45 20.77
N ILE A 135 12.21 -13.36 20.93
CA ILE A 135 12.43 -14.78 21.14
C ILE A 135 12.01 -15.51 19.85
N PRO A 136 12.94 -16.14 19.13
CA PRO A 136 12.60 -16.85 17.90
C PRO A 136 11.71 -18.07 18.20
N LEU A 137 10.68 -18.24 17.37
CA LEU A 137 9.84 -19.42 17.34
C LEU A 137 10.17 -20.27 16.11
N PRO A 138 9.69 -21.53 16.06
CA PRO A 138 9.93 -22.41 14.92
C PRO A 138 9.38 -21.87 13.61
N ILE A 139 9.99 -22.33 12.51
CA ILE A 139 9.53 -22.05 11.15
C ILE A 139 8.15 -22.68 10.96
N VAL A 140 7.21 -21.88 10.50
CA VAL A 140 5.87 -22.33 10.15
C VAL A 140 5.89 -22.69 8.67
N SER A 141 5.62 -23.96 8.35
CA SER A 141 5.50 -24.42 6.97
C SER A 141 4.04 -24.61 6.59
N MET A 142 3.67 -24.05 5.45
CA MET A 142 2.37 -24.23 4.82
C MET A 142 2.49 -25.20 3.65
N PRO A 143 1.43 -25.96 3.32
CA PRO A 143 1.42 -26.80 2.13
C PRO A 143 1.61 -25.93 0.88
N GLU A 144 2.43 -26.39 -0.08
CA GLU A 144 2.36 -25.88 -1.44
C GLU A 144 0.95 -26.14 -1.99
N LEU A 145 0.26 -25.08 -2.36
CA LEU A 145 -0.97 -25.20 -3.13
C LEU A 145 -0.57 -25.54 -4.57
N PRO A 146 -1.20 -26.53 -5.22
CA PRO A 146 -0.94 -26.76 -6.64
C PRO A 146 -1.18 -25.46 -7.39
N GLU A 147 -0.33 -25.14 -8.36
CA GLU A 147 -0.62 -24.15 -9.39
C GLU A 147 -1.88 -24.63 -10.12
N SER A 148 -3.07 -24.38 -9.58
CA SER A 148 -4.24 -24.41 -10.42
C SER A 148 -4.11 -23.20 -11.32
N ASP A 149 -4.15 -23.43 -12.63
CA ASP A 149 -4.62 -22.45 -13.61
C ASP A 149 -5.92 -21.85 -13.02
N GLY A 150 -5.80 -20.71 -12.34
CA GLY A 150 -6.90 -20.08 -11.61
C GLY A 150 -7.13 -20.51 -10.15
N ALA A 151 -6.09 -20.75 -9.33
CA ALA A 151 -6.27 -20.64 -7.87
C ALA A 151 -6.77 -19.23 -7.59
N GLU A 152 -8.06 -19.06 -7.30
CA GLU A 152 -8.67 -17.76 -7.01
C GLU A 152 -7.88 -17.12 -5.86
N VAL A 153 -6.99 -16.18 -6.19
CA VAL A 153 -6.50 -15.21 -5.22
C VAL A 153 -7.76 -14.63 -4.62
N ALA A 154 -7.95 -14.86 -3.32
CA ALA A 154 -9.19 -14.48 -2.70
C ALA A 154 -9.48 -13.01 -3.00
N PRO A 155 -10.71 -12.69 -3.45
CA PRO A 155 -10.99 -11.39 -4.01
C PRO A 155 -10.69 -10.32 -2.97
N LEU A 156 -10.15 -9.20 -3.47
CA LEU A 156 -9.98 -7.99 -2.68
C LEU A 156 -11.32 -7.66 -2.01
N LYS A 157 -11.28 -7.47 -0.69
CA LYS A 157 -12.47 -7.30 0.13
C LYS A 157 -12.78 -5.84 0.38
N VAL A 158 -14.06 -5.60 0.55
CA VAL A 158 -14.56 -4.30 0.97
C VAL A 158 -14.91 -4.42 2.44
N LEU A 159 -14.26 -3.63 3.28
CA LEU A 159 -14.61 -3.48 4.68
C LEU A 159 -15.65 -2.38 4.83
N GLU A 160 -16.77 -2.73 5.43
CA GLU A 160 -17.84 -1.77 5.70
C GLU A 160 -17.58 -1.04 7.01
N GLY A 161 -17.42 0.28 6.90
CA GLY A 161 -17.39 1.20 8.02
C GLY A 161 -18.76 1.75 8.38
N LYS A 162 -18.77 2.67 9.34
CA LYS A 162 -19.97 3.41 9.76
C LYS A 162 -20.46 4.30 8.61
N ALA A 163 -21.76 4.60 8.64
CA ALA A 163 -22.41 5.49 7.67
C ALA A 163 -22.07 5.13 6.20
N ASN A 164 -22.06 3.84 5.88
CA ASN A 164 -21.81 3.30 4.53
C ASN A 164 -20.45 3.63 3.90
N TRP A 165 -19.47 4.10 4.69
CA TRP A 165 -18.10 4.26 4.21
C TRP A 165 -17.46 2.90 3.91
N LEU A 166 -16.82 2.79 2.75
CA LEU A 166 -16.14 1.57 2.33
C LEU A 166 -14.62 1.75 2.48
N PHE A 167 -13.96 0.73 3.01
CA PHE A 167 -12.51 0.68 3.19
C PHE A 167 -11.92 -0.56 2.52
N LEU A 168 -10.62 -0.50 2.26
CA LEU A 168 -9.92 -1.60 1.61
C LEU A 168 -9.60 -2.70 2.63
N ASP A 169 -9.86 -3.95 2.28
CA ASP A 169 -9.49 -5.13 3.08
C ASP A 169 -9.00 -6.27 2.19
N ASN A 170 -8.23 -7.18 2.78
CA ASN A 170 -7.64 -8.32 2.09
C ASN A 170 -6.86 -7.93 0.83
N ASP A 171 -6.17 -6.77 0.86
CA ASP A 171 -5.28 -6.34 -0.22
C ASP A 171 -3.85 -6.83 0.03
N THR A 172 -3.06 -6.90 -1.04
CA THR A 172 -1.70 -7.43 -1.00
C THR A 172 -0.71 -6.60 -0.19
N ASN A 173 -1.08 -5.40 0.24
CA ASN A 173 -0.24 -4.54 1.08
C ASN A 173 -0.66 -4.55 2.56
N GLY A 174 -1.75 -5.23 2.92
CA GLY A 174 -2.20 -5.31 4.32
C GLY A 174 -2.66 -3.97 4.88
N SER A 175 -3.49 -3.22 4.15
CA SER A 175 -3.92 -1.85 4.53
C SER A 175 -4.58 -1.79 5.91
N VAL A 176 -5.36 -2.81 6.27
CA VAL A 176 -5.98 -2.92 7.61
C VAL A 176 -4.92 -3.06 8.69
N ASP A 177 -3.91 -3.91 8.50
CA ASP A 177 -2.86 -4.11 9.49
C ASP A 177 -1.89 -2.92 9.55
N GLN A 178 -1.69 -2.20 8.44
CA GLN A 178 -0.98 -0.91 8.46
C GLN A 178 -1.73 0.11 9.32
N TYR A 179 -3.03 0.31 9.07
CA TYR A 179 -3.85 1.27 9.83
C TYR A 179 -3.94 0.90 11.31
N ARG A 180 -4.00 -0.39 11.63
CA ARG A 180 -4.04 -0.89 13.02
C ARG A 180 -2.67 -0.91 13.71
N GLY A 181 -1.60 -0.44 13.06
CA GLY A 181 -0.25 -0.41 13.62
C GLY A 181 0.35 -1.79 13.86
N ARG A 182 -0.08 -2.79 13.07
CA ARG A 182 0.38 -4.17 13.16
C ARG A 182 1.42 -4.52 12.12
N LEU A 183 1.42 -3.84 10.98
CA LEU A 183 2.48 -4.00 9.99
C LEU A 183 3.58 -2.99 10.29
N LEU A 184 4.83 -3.43 10.37
CA LEU A 184 5.98 -2.58 10.63
C LEU A 184 7.04 -2.79 9.55
N LEU A 185 7.75 -1.73 9.17
CA LEU A 185 8.99 -1.85 8.41
C LEU A 185 10.06 -2.48 9.30
N THR A 186 10.79 -3.44 8.74
CA THR A 186 12.01 -3.99 9.34
C THR A 186 13.16 -3.01 9.17
N ASP A 187 14.31 -3.30 9.79
CA ASP A 187 15.56 -2.56 9.56
C ASP A 187 15.94 -2.49 8.07
N GLU A 188 15.70 -3.54 7.30
CA GLU A 188 15.98 -3.55 5.87
C GLU A 188 15.02 -2.64 5.10
N GLY A 189 13.72 -2.65 5.44
CA GLY A 189 12.75 -1.75 4.84
C GLY A 189 13.05 -0.29 5.14
N VAL A 190 13.40 0.02 6.39
CA VAL A 190 13.86 1.34 6.84
C VAL A 190 15.08 1.79 6.04
N LYS A 191 16.15 0.96 5.99
CA LYS A 191 17.37 1.25 5.22
C LYS A 191 17.07 1.41 3.72
N GLY A 192 16.14 0.64 3.19
CA GLY A 192 15.67 0.73 1.81
C GLY A 192 15.09 2.11 1.51
N TRP A 193 14.18 2.60 2.35
CA TRP A 193 13.62 3.96 2.24
C TRP A 193 14.68 5.04 2.40
N GLN A 194 15.57 4.93 3.37
CA GLN A 194 16.67 5.89 3.55
C GLN A 194 17.54 6.00 2.30
N ARG A 195 17.89 4.86 1.67
CA ARG A 195 18.64 4.84 0.41
C ARG A 195 17.83 5.47 -0.73
N TYR A 196 16.56 5.08 -0.89
CA TYR A 196 15.70 5.62 -1.94
C TYR A 196 15.56 7.15 -1.85
N LEU A 197 15.33 7.70 -0.65
CA LEU A 197 15.19 9.14 -0.45
C LEU A 197 16.49 9.90 -0.76
N LYS A 198 17.66 9.33 -0.39
CA LYS A 198 18.97 9.87 -0.77
C LYS A 198 19.18 9.87 -2.28
N ASP A 199 18.87 8.75 -2.94
CA ASP A 199 19.04 8.60 -4.38
C ASP A 199 18.09 9.54 -5.15
N PHE A 200 16.84 9.70 -4.69
CA PHE A 200 15.88 10.66 -5.23
C PHE A 200 16.40 12.10 -5.11
N HIS A 201 16.88 12.48 -3.93
CA HIS A 201 17.43 13.81 -3.69
C HIS A 201 18.66 14.08 -4.57
N ALA A 202 19.61 13.14 -4.64
CA ALA A 202 20.79 13.27 -5.49
C ALA A 202 20.43 13.38 -6.98
N LEU A 203 19.40 12.65 -7.44
CA LEU A 203 18.91 12.75 -8.81
C LEU A 203 18.28 14.13 -9.08
N ALA A 204 17.47 14.66 -8.15
CA ALA A 204 16.89 15.99 -8.26
C ALA A 204 17.98 17.08 -8.28
N GLU A 205 18.95 17.04 -7.36
CA GLU A 205 20.04 18.02 -7.27
C GLU A 205 20.91 18.02 -8.54
N LYS A 206 21.25 16.83 -9.06
CA LYS A 206 22.02 16.68 -10.30
C LYS A 206 21.38 17.40 -11.48
N HIS A 207 20.04 17.50 -11.50
CA HIS A 207 19.28 18.16 -12.55
C HIS A 207 18.77 19.55 -12.16
N GLY A 208 19.11 20.05 -10.98
CA GLY A 208 18.66 21.36 -10.49
C GLY A 208 17.14 21.48 -10.35
N ALA A 209 16.44 20.37 -10.13
CA ALA A 209 14.98 20.34 -10.07
C ALA A 209 14.47 20.58 -8.64
N ALA A 210 13.46 21.44 -8.49
CA ALA A 210 12.67 21.47 -7.26
C ALA A 210 11.95 20.11 -7.12
N SER A 211 11.98 19.49 -5.94
CA SER A 211 11.57 18.10 -5.82
C SER A 211 10.77 17.79 -4.57
N ALA A 212 9.87 16.81 -4.70
CA ALA A 212 9.03 16.34 -3.62
C ALA A 212 8.67 14.86 -3.81
N VAL A 213 8.60 14.11 -2.71
CA VAL A 213 8.05 12.76 -2.66
C VAL A 213 6.67 12.84 -2.01
N LEU A 214 5.62 12.87 -2.81
CA LEU A 214 4.24 12.93 -2.35
C LEU A 214 3.73 11.54 -1.97
N VAL A 215 3.43 11.35 -0.68
CA VAL A 215 2.75 10.16 -0.20
C VAL A 215 1.27 10.47 -0.04
N ALA A 216 0.44 9.94 -0.94
CA ALA A 216 -1.01 10.06 -0.84
C ALA A 216 -1.49 9.31 0.42
N PRO A 217 -2.11 9.98 1.40
CA PRO A 217 -2.56 9.35 2.63
C PRO A 217 -3.54 8.21 2.36
N ALA A 218 -3.49 7.18 3.21
CA ALA A 218 -4.49 6.13 3.18
C ALA A 218 -5.85 6.74 3.59
N LYS A 219 -6.94 6.26 2.98
CA LYS A 219 -8.30 6.68 3.32
C LYS A 219 -8.59 6.42 4.79
N GLU A 220 -8.06 5.32 5.32
CA GLU A 220 -8.14 4.90 6.71
C GLU A 220 -7.52 5.95 7.64
N SER A 221 -6.36 6.54 7.31
CA SER A 221 -5.73 7.55 8.16
C SER A 221 -6.50 8.87 8.25
N VAL A 222 -7.32 9.21 7.25
CA VAL A 222 -8.08 10.48 7.22
C VAL A 222 -9.52 10.29 7.68
N MET A 223 -10.17 9.24 7.19
CA MET A 223 -11.59 8.96 7.43
C MET A 223 -11.80 8.00 8.60
N GLY A 224 -10.76 7.26 9.00
CA GLY A 224 -10.86 6.17 9.95
C GLY A 224 -11.31 6.56 11.35
N PRO A 225 -10.83 7.67 11.95
CA PRO A 225 -11.30 8.11 13.26
C PRO A 225 -12.83 8.28 13.35
N ARG A 226 -13.48 8.60 12.22
CA ARG A 226 -14.94 8.77 12.15
C ARG A 226 -15.67 7.50 11.73
N TYR A 227 -15.14 6.79 10.73
CA TYR A 227 -15.93 5.80 10.00
C TYR A 227 -15.35 4.37 9.99
N HIS A 228 -14.07 4.17 10.25
CA HIS A 228 -13.49 2.83 10.18
C HIS A 228 -13.92 1.98 11.39
N PRO A 229 -14.18 0.66 11.22
CA PRO A 229 -14.67 -0.18 12.32
C PRO A 229 -13.59 -0.50 13.36
N TYR A 230 -12.31 -0.44 12.97
CA TYR A 230 -11.17 -0.57 13.88
C TYR A 230 -10.61 0.81 14.23
N ALA A 231 -9.98 0.91 15.40
CA ALA A 231 -9.19 2.07 15.79
C ALA A 231 -7.83 2.08 15.07
N GLU A 232 -7.28 3.27 14.84
CA GLU A 232 -5.91 3.46 14.37
C GLU A 232 -4.93 2.96 15.44
N GLY A 233 -3.88 2.27 15.01
CA GLY A 233 -2.78 1.86 15.88
C GLY A 233 -1.61 2.84 15.85
N ALA A 234 -0.72 2.71 16.82
CA ALA A 234 0.52 3.49 16.85
C ALA A 234 1.60 2.86 15.96
N GLY A 235 2.44 3.70 15.36
CA GLY A 235 3.76 3.29 14.84
C GLY A 235 3.77 2.50 13.53
N GLY A 236 2.73 2.56 12.70
CA GLY A 236 2.69 1.89 11.39
C GLY A 236 3.76 2.36 10.39
N PRO A 237 3.81 1.77 9.18
CA PRO A 237 4.92 1.97 8.25
C PRO A 237 5.09 3.42 7.80
N ILE A 238 3.98 4.15 7.62
CA ILE A 238 4.02 5.57 7.26
C ILE A 238 4.59 6.42 8.41
N GLN A 239 4.28 6.12 9.67
CA GLN A 239 4.87 6.83 10.81
C GLN A 239 6.37 6.55 10.91
N GLN A 240 6.81 5.31 10.66
CA GLN A 240 8.25 4.99 10.60
C GLN A 240 8.96 5.74 9.46
N LEU A 241 8.33 5.84 8.30
CA LEU A 241 8.86 6.59 7.15
C LEU A 241 8.96 8.10 7.43
N LEU A 242 7.94 8.70 8.03
CA LEU A 242 7.91 10.13 8.40
C LEU A 242 8.92 10.48 9.50
N ALA A 243 9.31 9.51 10.33
CA ALA A 243 10.29 9.70 11.39
C ALA A 243 11.75 9.67 10.89
N LEU A 244 11.99 9.35 9.62
CA LEU A 244 13.34 9.33 9.05
C LEU A 244 13.92 10.74 8.95
N PRO A 245 15.22 10.94 9.20
CA PRO A 245 15.87 12.23 8.97
C PRO A 245 15.90 12.60 7.47
N GLU A 246 15.91 11.62 6.57
CA GLU A 246 15.82 11.83 5.12
C GLU A 246 14.41 12.23 4.63
N ALA A 247 13.41 12.24 5.50
CA ALA A 247 12.01 12.55 5.16
C ALA A 247 11.75 14.03 4.81
N LEU A 248 12.78 14.90 4.77
CA LEU A 248 12.62 16.33 4.49
C LEU A 248 11.93 16.63 3.15
N VAL A 249 12.11 15.77 2.15
CA VAL A 249 11.47 15.86 0.83
C VAL A 249 10.09 15.20 0.78
N LEU A 250 9.66 14.50 1.84
CA LEU A 250 8.36 13.85 1.88
C LEU A 250 7.25 14.87 2.11
N VAL A 251 6.20 14.76 1.31
CA VAL A 251 4.98 15.53 1.45
C VAL A 251 3.85 14.58 1.82
N TYR A 252 3.26 14.76 3.00
CA TYR A 252 2.16 13.94 3.51
C TYR A 252 0.96 14.82 3.87
N PRO A 253 0.02 15.08 2.94
CA PRO A 253 -1.04 16.08 3.09
C PRO A 253 -2.19 15.64 4.01
N VAL A 254 -1.93 14.83 5.03
CA VAL A 254 -2.97 14.27 5.91
C VAL A 254 -3.78 15.35 6.63
N GLN A 255 -3.12 16.42 7.11
CA GLN A 255 -3.79 17.51 7.83
C GLN A 255 -4.71 18.32 6.91
N ALA A 256 -4.24 18.63 5.69
CA ALA A 256 -5.04 19.31 4.68
C ALA A 256 -6.27 18.48 4.30
N LEU A 257 -6.13 17.16 4.18
CA LEU A 257 -7.25 16.27 3.91
C LEU A 257 -8.21 16.15 5.11
N MET A 258 -7.70 16.06 6.35
CA MET A 258 -8.54 16.03 7.54
C MET A 258 -9.39 17.30 7.67
N ALA A 259 -8.84 18.47 7.31
CA ALA A 259 -9.55 19.74 7.33
C ALA A 259 -10.75 19.79 6.36
N LEU A 260 -10.75 18.99 5.29
CA LEU A 260 -11.88 18.87 4.35
C LEU A 260 -13.04 18.03 4.89
N GLY A 261 -12.87 17.30 5.99
CA GLY A 261 -13.92 16.43 6.51
C GLY A 261 -14.30 15.33 5.52
N ASP A 262 -15.57 15.25 5.13
CA ASP A 262 -16.07 14.20 4.23
C ASP A 262 -15.70 14.44 2.77
N ASP A 263 -15.39 15.68 2.40
CA ASP A 263 -14.94 16.04 1.05
C ASP A 263 -13.50 15.59 0.77
N ALA A 264 -12.81 14.93 1.70
CA ALA A 264 -11.46 14.43 1.48
C ALA A 264 -11.42 13.19 0.58
N PHE A 265 -12.35 12.24 0.79
CA PHE A 265 -12.37 10.94 0.13
C PHE A 265 -13.75 10.58 -0.42
N ILE A 266 -13.75 9.79 -1.48
CA ILE A 266 -14.98 9.26 -2.04
C ILE A 266 -15.46 8.10 -1.17
N GLN A 267 -16.71 8.14 -0.72
CA GLN A 267 -17.26 7.18 0.24
C GLN A 267 -17.12 5.72 -0.21
N THR A 268 -17.37 5.44 -1.49
CA THR A 268 -17.36 4.09 -2.09
C THR A 268 -16.10 3.78 -2.90
N ASP A 269 -15.03 4.57 -2.75
CA ASP A 269 -13.77 4.41 -3.50
C ASP A 269 -12.55 4.53 -2.57
N THR A 270 -11.40 4.02 -3.01
CA THR A 270 -10.11 4.18 -2.30
C THR A 270 -9.44 5.54 -2.50
N HIS A 271 -9.83 6.30 -3.53
CA HIS A 271 -9.20 7.56 -3.90
C HIS A 271 -9.84 8.77 -3.21
N TRP A 272 -9.06 9.85 -3.10
CA TRP A 272 -9.56 11.16 -2.67
C TRP A 272 -10.60 11.73 -3.66
N THR A 273 -11.41 12.68 -3.21
CA THR A 273 -12.31 13.43 -4.12
C THR A 273 -11.50 14.38 -5.01
N GLN A 274 -12.17 15.13 -5.88
CA GLN A 274 -11.53 16.23 -6.62
C GLN A 274 -11.04 17.33 -5.66
N GLN A 275 -11.80 17.68 -4.63
CA GLN A 275 -11.37 18.64 -3.61
C GLN A 275 -10.19 18.12 -2.78
N GLY A 276 -10.16 16.83 -2.45
CA GLY A 276 -8.99 16.20 -1.83
C GLY A 276 -7.76 16.24 -2.74
N ALA A 277 -7.93 15.99 -4.03
CA ALA A 277 -6.86 16.12 -5.03
C ALA A 277 -6.36 17.57 -5.16
N MET A 278 -7.26 18.55 -5.10
CA MET A 278 -6.92 19.98 -5.08
C MET A 278 -6.08 20.31 -3.85
N ALA A 279 -6.52 19.90 -2.66
CA ALA A 279 -5.79 20.15 -1.42
C ALA A 279 -4.40 19.51 -1.44
N ALA A 280 -4.29 18.26 -1.90
CA ALA A 280 -3.00 17.60 -2.08
C ALA A 280 -2.11 18.34 -3.10
N SER A 281 -2.70 18.87 -4.18
CA SER A 281 -1.96 19.64 -5.20
C SER A 281 -1.45 20.98 -4.65
N LYS A 282 -2.21 21.65 -3.77
CA LYS A 282 -1.77 22.88 -3.09
C LYS A 282 -0.59 22.61 -2.16
N VAL A 283 -0.67 21.55 -1.34
CA VAL A 283 0.43 21.16 -0.44
C VAL A 283 1.69 20.76 -1.25
N LEU A 284 1.52 20.02 -2.35
CA LEU A 284 2.63 19.70 -3.25
C LEU A 284 3.24 20.97 -3.86
N ALA A 285 2.42 21.91 -4.31
CA ALA A 285 2.89 23.17 -4.90
C ALA A 285 3.74 23.99 -3.91
N ALA A 286 3.26 24.13 -2.66
CA ALA A 286 4.01 24.81 -1.60
C ALA A 286 5.35 24.11 -1.33
N ALA A 287 5.38 22.78 -1.26
CA ALA A 287 6.62 22.02 -1.07
C ALA A 287 7.62 22.18 -2.24
N LEU A 288 7.12 22.43 -3.45
CA LEU A 288 7.92 22.74 -4.63
C LEU A 288 8.31 24.23 -4.73
N GLY A 289 7.96 25.05 -3.74
CA GLY A 289 8.34 26.46 -3.64
C GLY A 289 7.48 27.41 -4.47
N LEU A 290 6.27 27.00 -4.88
CA LEU A 290 5.34 27.90 -5.55
C LEU A 290 4.70 28.85 -4.53
N ASP A 291 4.40 30.07 -4.98
CA ASP A 291 3.70 31.08 -4.17
C ASP A 291 2.28 30.62 -3.81
N GLU A 292 1.99 30.53 -2.51
CA GLU A 292 0.73 30.00 -1.99
C GLU A 292 -0.48 30.81 -2.46
N TRP A 293 -0.36 32.14 -2.50
CA TRP A 293 -1.46 33.02 -2.92
C TRP A 293 -1.78 32.84 -4.40
N ALA A 294 -0.76 32.77 -5.26
CA ALA A 294 -0.94 32.53 -6.68
C ALA A 294 -1.53 31.13 -6.96
N VAL A 295 -1.12 30.11 -6.19
CA VAL A 295 -1.70 28.76 -6.26
C VAL A 295 -3.18 28.79 -5.83
N GLU A 296 -3.52 29.46 -4.73
CA GLU A 296 -4.90 29.59 -4.27
C GLU A 296 -5.77 30.28 -5.33
N ASN A 297 -5.29 31.41 -5.85
CA ASN A 297 -5.96 32.19 -6.88
C ASN A 297 -6.12 31.42 -8.21
N THR A 298 -5.30 30.39 -8.47
CA THR A 298 -5.45 29.55 -9.67
C THR A 298 -6.74 28.73 -9.65
N PHE A 299 -7.27 28.42 -8.46
CA PHE A 299 -8.43 27.53 -8.27
C PHE A 299 -9.66 28.25 -7.69
N VAL A 300 -9.59 29.57 -7.46
CA VAL A 300 -10.66 30.33 -6.78
C VAL A 300 -12.01 30.28 -7.50
N ASP A 301 -11.98 30.20 -8.83
CA ASP A 301 -13.18 30.13 -9.69
C ASP A 301 -13.64 28.69 -9.97
N ASP A 302 -13.17 27.70 -9.21
CA ASP A 302 -13.54 26.31 -9.43
C ASP A 302 -14.95 26.00 -8.94
N GLU A 303 -15.84 25.67 -9.87
CA GLU A 303 -17.20 25.21 -9.54
C GLU A 303 -17.30 23.70 -9.64
N TYR A 304 -17.98 23.12 -8.65
CA TYR A 304 -18.24 21.70 -8.55
C TYR A 304 -19.74 21.44 -8.66
N GLY A 305 -20.12 20.32 -9.25
CA GLY A 305 -21.49 19.87 -9.17
C GLY A 305 -21.62 18.38 -8.95
N GLU A 306 -22.75 18.02 -8.36
CA GLU A 306 -23.04 16.69 -7.90
C GLU A 306 -23.20 15.70 -9.07
N ARG A 307 -22.65 14.50 -8.91
CA ARG A 307 -22.93 13.33 -9.75
C ARG A 307 -22.85 12.05 -8.92
N SER A 308 -23.48 10.99 -9.43
CA SER A 308 -23.36 9.64 -8.85
C SER A 308 -22.08 8.96 -9.32
N LEU A 309 -21.40 8.25 -8.43
CA LEU A 309 -20.22 7.43 -8.73
C LEU A 309 -20.30 6.10 -7.98
N THR A 310 -20.03 4.99 -8.65
CA THR A 310 -19.92 3.67 -8.02
C THR A 310 -18.64 3.54 -7.19
N GLY A 311 -17.50 3.94 -7.76
CA GLY A 311 -16.19 3.80 -7.11
C GLY A 311 -15.63 2.38 -7.19
N ASP A 312 -14.33 2.24 -6.95
CA ASP A 312 -13.59 0.97 -7.08
C ASP A 312 -13.92 -0.06 -5.98
N LEU A 313 -14.39 0.36 -4.80
CA LEU A 313 -14.89 -0.52 -3.75
C LEU A 313 -16.38 -0.80 -3.95
N GLY A 314 -17.16 0.21 -4.33
CA GLY A 314 -18.59 0.08 -4.59
C GLY A 314 -18.93 -0.95 -5.67
N SER A 315 -18.10 -1.04 -6.71
CA SER A 315 -18.27 -1.99 -7.83
C SER A 315 -18.00 -3.45 -7.46
N LYS A 316 -17.29 -3.69 -6.34
CA LYS A 316 -16.97 -5.03 -5.83
C LYS A 316 -18.08 -5.66 -5.00
N LEU A 317 -19.13 -4.90 -4.73
CA LEU A 317 -20.25 -5.35 -3.91
C LEU A 317 -21.38 -5.85 -4.80
N LYS A 318 -22.22 -6.74 -4.26
CA LYS A 318 -23.40 -7.28 -4.93
C LYS A 318 -24.62 -7.10 -4.01
N PRO A 319 -25.57 -6.19 -4.35
CA PRO A 319 -25.54 -5.25 -5.48
C PRO A 319 -24.42 -4.20 -5.34
N GLU A 320 -24.05 -3.58 -6.46
CA GLU A 320 -23.07 -2.49 -6.46
C GLU A 320 -23.59 -1.30 -5.64
N ARG A 321 -22.67 -0.59 -4.98
CA ARG A 321 -22.99 0.61 -4.21
C ARG A 321 -22.45 1.86 -4.89
N THR A 322 -23.27 2.92 -4.88
CA THR A 322 -22.90 4.24 -5.39
C THR A 322 -22.94 5.28 -4.27
N CYS A 323 -22.22 6.38 -4.47
CA CYS A 323 -22.32 7.58 -3.65
C CYS A 323 -22.43 8.83 -4.52
N ARG A 324 -22.82 9.94 -3.89
CA ARG A 324 -22.80 11.26 -4.52
C ARG A 324 -21.41 11.85 -4.35
N ILE A 325 -20.88 12.45 -5.42
CA ILE A 325 -19.60 13.15 -5.41
C ILE A 325 -19.74 14.52 -6.06
N ASN A 326 -18.91 15.45 -5.63
CA ASN A 326 -18.73 16.74 -6.25
C ASN A 326 -17.65 16.64 -7.34
N SER A 327 -18.05 16.84 -8.59
CA SER A 327 -17.14 16.81 -9.74
C SER A 327 -16.88 18.22 -10.24
N LEU A 328 -15.61 18.54 -10.50
CA LEU A 328 -15.21 19.81 -11.09
C LEU A 328 -15.89 20.01 -12.45
N ARG A 329 -16.43 21.20 -12.70
CA ARG A 329 -17.16 21.58 -13.92
C ARG A 329 -16.42 22.59 -14.78
N THR A 330 -15.69 23.50 -14.17
CA THR A 330 -15.03 24.65 -14.85
C THR A 330 -13.76 24.25 -15.58
N PHE A 331 -13.19 23.08 -15.29
CA PHE A 331 -11.96 22.61 -15.92
C PHE A 331 -11.96 21.10 -16.14
N ASN A 332 -11.33 20.67 -17.24
CA ASN A 332 -11.13 19.26 -17.56
C ASN A 332 -9.76 19.06 -18.23
N TYR A 333 -8.85 18.37 -17.54
CA TYR A 333 -7.49 18.14 -18.03
C TYR A 333 -7.42 17.39 -19.36
N HIS A 334 -8.47 16.64 -19.74
CA HIS A 334 -8.46 15.82 -20.95
C HIS A 334 -8.21 16.61 -22.22
N GLN A 335 -8.60 17.90 -22.27
CA GLN A 335 -8.37 18.79 -23.42
C GLN A 335 -6.91 19.25 -23.56
N TYR A 336 -6.09 19.03 -22.54
CA TYR A 336 -4.67 19.39 -22.52
C TYR A 336 -3.76 18.17 -22.69
N ARG A 337 -4.31 16.96 -22.86
CA ARG A 337 -3.52 15.76 -23.16
C ARG A 337 -2.97 15.84 -24.59
N CYS A 338 -1.65 15.98 -24.72
CA CYS A 338 -0.99 15.95 -26.01
C CYS A 338 -0.42 14.56 -26.36
N PHE A 339 -0.26 13.68 -25.37
CA PHE A 339 0.14 12.29 -25.58
C PHE A 339 -0.39 11.38 -24.45
N ASP A 340 -0.74 10.14 -24.80
CA ASP A 340 -1.13 9.08 -23.87
C ASP A 340 -0.86 7.73 -24.56
N ASN A 341 0.05 6.91 -24.02
CA ASN A 341 0.31 5.59 -24.62
C ASN A 341 -0.84 4.59 -24.36
N GLY A 342 -1.85 4.96 -23.57
CA GLY A 342 -3.08 4.21 -23.33
C GLY A 342 -2.94 3.05 -22.34
N LEU A 343 -1.73 2.67 -21.94
CA LEU A 343 -1.48 1.52 -21.06
C LEU A 343 -2.24 1.65 -19.72
N PRO A 344 -2.75 0.55 -19.14
CA PRO A 344 -3.30 0.57 -17.80
C PRO A 344 -2.17 0.56 -16.76
N ASN A 345 -2.23 1.45 -15.77
CA ASN A 345 -1.31 1.50 -14.64
C ASN A 345 0.17 1.52 -15.07
N PHE A 346 1.02 0.64 -14.51
CA PHE A 346 2.47 0.64 -14.70
C PHE A 346 2.91 0.69 -16.17
N GLY A 347 3.85 1.58 -16.47
CA GLY A 347 4.34 1.83 -17.83
C GLY A 347 3.51 2.85 -18.61
N ARG A 348 2.36 3.31 -18.09
CA ARG A 348 1.60 4.39 -18.74
C ARG A 348 2.39 5.70 -18.71
N LEU A 349 2.52 6.32 -19.87
CA LEU A 349 3.13 7.62 -20.08
C LEU A 349 2.08 8.58 -20.64
N ILE A 350 1.91 9.73 -19.98
CA ILE A 350 0.99 10.79 -20.38
C ILE A 350 1.77 12.12 -20.42
N VAL A 351 1.49 12.94 -21.42
CA VAL A 351 1.97 14.32 -21.47
C VAL A 351 0.79 15.28 -21.56
N LEU A 352 0.75 16.24 -20.63
CA LEU A 352 -0.20 17.35 -20.60
C LEU A 352 0.53 18.64 -20.94
N ALA A 353 -0.10 19.51 -21.73
CA ALA A 353 0.43 20.83 -22.05
C ALA A 353 -0.67 21.89 -21.94
N ASN A 354 -0.50 22.85 -21.02
CA ASN A 354 -1.42 23.96 -20.80
C ASN A 354 -0.66 25.29 -20.84
N GLY A 355 -0.84 26.04 -21.93
CA GLY A 355 -0.17 27.34 -22.11
C GLY A 355 -0.59 28.44 -21.13
N LYS A 356 -1.68 28.25 -20.37
CA LYS A 356 -2.18 29.20 -19.36
C LYS A 356 -1.78 28.83 -17.92
N ALA A 357 -0.92 27.84 -17.73
CA ALA A 357 -0.52 27.40 -16.41
C ALA A 357 0.30 28.48 -15.67
N LEU A 358 0.28 28.42 -14.34
CA LEU A 358 0.96 29.35 -13.44
C LEU A 358 2.48 29.39 -13.69
N MET A 359 3.12 28.23 -13.80
CA MET A 359 4.56 28.09 -14.01
C MET A 359 4.87 27.65 -15.45
N PRO A 360 5.85 28.26 -16.14
CA PRO A 360 6.21 27.91 -17.51
C PRO A 360 6.96 26.57 -17.65
N GLY A 361 7.38 25.97 -16.53
CA GLY A 361 8.19 24.76 -16.48
C GLY A 361 7.44 23.45 -16.70
N THR A 362 8.21 22.37 -16.62
CA THR A 362 7.81 20.97 -16.74
C THR A 362 7.85 20.32 -15.37
N CYS A 363 6.73 19.72 -14.98
CA CYS A 363 6.67 18.81 -13.85
C CYS A 363 6.69 17.36 -14.35
N LEU A 364 7.73 16.61 -13.97
CA LEU A 364 7.83 15.18 -14.20
C LEU A 364 7.36 14.44 -12.95
N ILE A 365 6.31 13.63 -13.09
CA ILE A 365 5.67 12.89 -12.01
C ILE A 365 5.82 11.38 -12.25
N PHE A 366 6.58 10.70 -11.40
CA PHE A 366 6.60 9.24 -11.29
C PHE A 366 5.56 8.81 -10.26
N GLY A 367 4.31 8.66 -10.68
CA GLY A 367 3.16 8.56 -9.78
C GLY A 367 2.39 7.24 -9.82
N SER A 368 1.29 7.19 -9.07
CA SER A 368 0.37 6.05 -8.97
C SER A 368 -1.06 6.48 -9.38
N SER A 369 -2.07 5.65 -9.09
CA SER A 369 -3.47 5.93 -9.43
C SER A 369 -4.01 7.21 -8.81
N SER A 370 -3.50 7.64 -7.65
CA SER A 370 -3.95 8.89 -7.00
C SER A 370 -3.56 10.14 -7.78
N SER A 371 -2.50 10.08 -8.61
CA SER A 371 -2.09 11.22 -9.45
C SER A 371 -3.14 11.60 -10.49
N TYR A 372 -3.94 10.65 -10.99
CA TYR A 372 -4.89 10.92 -12.08
C TYR A 372 -5.92 11.99 -11.72
N SER A 373 -6.41 11.99 -10.48
CA SER A 373 -7.36 13.02 -10.01
C SER A 373 -6.70 14.37 -9.76
N MET A 374 -5.37 14.42 -9.61
CA MET A 374 -4.63 15.67 -9.50
C MET A 374 -4.46 16.39 -10.85
N PHE A 375 -4.63 15.70 -11.99
CA PHE A 375 -4.36 16.29 -13.30
C PHE A 375 -5.19 17.54 -13.62
N ASN A 376 -6.40 17.67 -13.08
CA ASN A 376 -7.20 18.90 -13.18
C ASN A 376 -6.52 20.12 -12.53
N TYR A 377 -5.63 19.89 -11.57
CA TYR A 377 -4.98 20.92 -10.78
C TYR A 377 -3.52 21.11 -11.21
N VAL A 378 -2.72 20.03 -11.26
CA VAL A 378 -1.30 20.15 -11.60
C VAL A 378 -1.06 20.64 -13.02
N SER A 379 -1.98 20.39 -13.97
CA SER A 379 -1.90 20.94 -15.33
C SER A 379 -2.23 22.43 -15.41
N ARG A 380 -2.75 23.04 -14.36
CA ARG A 380 -2.93 24.50 -14.24
C ARG A 380 -1.78 25.15 -13.48
N LEU A 381 -1.01 24.36 -12.73
CA LEU A 381 0.18 24.81 -12.03
C LEU A 381 1.42 24.79 -12.93
N PHE A 382 1.58 23.75 -13.75
CA PHE A 382 2.75 23.57 -14.60
C PHE A 382 2.35 23.53 -16.08
N LYS A 383 3.06 24.30 -16.91
CA LYS A 383 2.81 24.39 -18.36
C LYS A 383 2.89 23.03 -19.03
N ARG A 384 3.81 22.18 -18.58
CA ARG A 384 3.95 20.80 -19.04
C ARG A 384 3.92 19.86 -17.84
N VAL A 385 3.14 18.79 -17.94
CA VAL A 385 3.17 17.68 -16.97
C VAL A 385 3.49 16.40 -17.73
N VAL A 386 4.61 15.78 -17.41
CA VAL A 386 4.97 14.45 -17.88
C VAL A 386 4.67 13.49 -16.76
N PHE A 387 3.75 12.56 -16.97
CA PHE A 387 3.36 11.59 -15.97
C PHE A 387 3.76 10.18 -16.40
N VAL A 388 4.47 9.49 -15.52
CA VAL A 388 4.81 8.09 -15.62
C VAL A 388 4.13 7.36 -14.49
N HIS A 389 3.27 6.38 -14.80
CA HIS A 389 2.71 5.53 -13.77
C HIS A 389 3.75 4.47 -13.38
N SER A 390 4.37 4.66 -12.22
CA SER A 390 5.43 3.78 -11.69
C SER A 390 5.42 3.70 -10.16
N ALA A 391 4.43 4.30 -9.49
CA ALA A 391 4.29 4.36 -8.04
C ALA A 391 5.57 4.81 -7.31
N GLY A 392 6.23 5.85 -7.82
CA GLY A 392 7.47 6.39 -7.26
C GLY A 392 8.75 5.70 -7.74
N ASN A 393 8.68 4.62 -8.53
CA ASN A 393 9.88 4.07 -9.17
C ASN A 393 10.39 5.08 -10.22
N LEU A 394 11.67 5.42 -10.15
CA LEU A 394 12.29 6.47 -10.97
C LEU A 394 13.05 5.87 -12.15
N ASP A 395 12.98 6.53 -13.30
CA ASP A 395 13.84 6.24 -14.45
C ASP A 395 14.79 7.44 -14.67
N PRO A 396 16.08 7.33 -14.31
CA PRO A 396 17.06 8.39 -14.50
C PRO A 396 17.24 8.84 -15.96
N GLU A 397 17.03 7.95 -16.95
CA GLU A 397 17.13 8.34 -18.36
C GLU A 397 15.92 9.17 -18.80
N VAL A 398 14.73 8.92 -18.24
CA VAL A 398 13.56 9.80 -18.45
C VAL A 398 13.80 11.16 -17.82
N VAL A 399 14.34 11.22 -16.59
CA VAL A 399 14.68 12.50 -15.94
C VAL A 399 15.69 13.29 -16.78
N LYS A 400 16.72 12.60 -17.28
CA LYS A 400 17.75 13.19 -18.14
C LYS A 400 17.22 13.65 -19.49
N ALA A 401 16.25 12.95 -20.09
CA ALA A 401 15.63 13.35 -21.35
C ALA A 401 14.72 14.58 -21.16
N VAL A 402 13.89 14.56 -20.12
CA VAL A 402 12.87 15.60 -19.87
C VAL A 402 13.49 16.88 -19.32
N GLN A 403 14.59 16.79 -18.56
CA GLN A 403 15.22 17.92 -17.84
C GLN A 403 14.18 18.76 -17.07
N PRO A 404 13.44 18.14 -16.12
CA PRO A 404 12.32 18.81 -15.47
C PRO A 404 12.78 19.91 -14.51
N GLU A 405 12.07 21.03 -14.47
CA GLU A 405 12.22 22.03 -13.41
C GLU A 405 11.60 21.54 -12.08
N PHE A 406 10.62 20.62 -12.16
CA PHE A 406 9.97 20.02 -10.99
C PHE A 406 9.94 18.50 -11.10
N LEU A 407 10.55 17.80 -10.15
CA LEU A 407 10.59 16.33 -10.09
C LEU A 407 9.77 15.81 -8.91
N VAL A 408 8.74 15.02 -9.20
CA VAL A 408 7.85 14.46 -8.19
C VAL A 408 7.84 12.94 -8.26
N ALA A 409 8.11 12.29 -7.14
CA ALA A 409 7.72 10.91 -6.93
C ALA A 409 6.39 10.88 -6.19
N GLN A 410 5.42 10.10 -6.66
CA GLN A 410 4.13 9.95 -5.97
C GLN A 410 3.81 8.48 -5.72
N THR A 411 3.60 8.15 -4.45
CA THR A 411 3.15 6.82 -4.01
C THR A 411 1.96 6.94 -3.05
N ASN A 412 1.31 5.83 -2.73
CA ASN A 412 0.22 5.79 -1.75
C ASN A 412 0.77 5.25 -0.42
N ALA A 413 0.24 5.72 0.71
CA ALA A 413 0.68 5.27 2.03
C ALA A 413 0.63 3.75 2.18
N ARG A 414 -0.40 3.10 1.60
CA ARG A 414 -0.50 1.62 1.58
C ARG A 414 0.68 0.93 0.89
N PHE A 415 1.40 1.59 -0.02
CA PHE A 415 2.56 1.04 -0.71
C PHE A 415 3.89 1.29 0.03
N VAL A 416 3.88 1.88 1.23
CA VAL A 416 5.12 2.13 2.00
C VAL A 416 5.85 0.84 2.34
N VAL A 417 5.15 -0.29 2.42
CA VAL A 417 5.77 -1.62 2.58
C VAL A 417 6.44 -2.17 1.31
N GLN A 418 6.42 -1.40 0.22
CA GLN A 418 7.15 -1.67 -1.01
C GLN A 418 8.10 -0.51 -1.29
N VAL A 419 9.38 -0.68 -0.95
CA VAL A 419 10.40 0.34 -1.21
C VAL A 419 10.56 0.54 -2.73
N PRO A 420 10.34 1.76 -3.26
CA PRO A 420 10.52 2.01 -4.70
C PRO A 420 12.00 1.98 -5.10
N ARG A 421 12.25 1.78 -6.39
CA ARG A 421 13.58 1.79 -7.00
C ARG A 421 13.88 3.15 -7.60
N ALA A 422 15.09 3.67 -7.38
CA ALA A 422 15.57 4.90 -8.00
C ALA A 422 16.17 4.69 -9.41
N SER A 423 16.14 3.46 -9.93
CA SER A 423 16.83 3.06 -11.18
C SER A 423 16.03 2.03 -12.00
N CYS A 424 14.72 2.25 -12.14
CA CYS A 424 13.88 1.43 -13.03
C CYS A 424 14.05 1.85 -14.51
N SER A 425 13.58 1.01 -15.43
CA SER A 425 13.47 1.35 -16.85
C SER A 425 12.01 1.44 -17.26
N LEU A 426 11.56 2.63 -17.68
CA LEU A 426 10.22 2.84 -18.22
C LEU A 426 10.01 2.01 -19.49
N GLN A 427 11.04 1.84 -20.31
CA GLN A 427 10.94 1.02 -21.52
C GLN A 427 10.68 -0.45 -21.19
N ALA A 428 11.36 -0.99 -20.16
CA ALA A 428 11.08 -2.33 -19.66
C ALA A 428 9.64 -2.44 -19.11
N LEU A 429 9.20 -1.47 -18.29
CA LEU A 429 7.82 -1.45 -17.77
C LEU A 429 6.76 -1.42 -18.88
N ILE A 430 6.99 -0.64 -19.94
CA ILE A 430 6.11 -0.60 -21.11
C ILE A 430 6.07 -1.97 -21.81
N ALA A 431 7.23 -2.59 -22.03
CA ALA A 431 7.32 -3.88 -22.71
C ALA A 431 6.66 -5.01 -21.90
N GLU A 432 6.95 -5.09 -20.61
CA GLU A 432 6.34 -6.02 -19.67
C GLU A 432 4.83 -5.86 -19.63
N LYS A 433 4.32 -4.62 -19.49
CA LYS A 433 2.88 -4.40 -19.43
C LYS A 433 2.19 -4.80 -20.73
N LYS A 434 2.78 -4.47 -21.90
CA LYS A 434 2.25 -4.88 -23.22
C LYS A 434 2.18 -6.40 -23.38
N ALA A 435 3.19 -7.13 -22.91
CA ALA A 435 3.24 -8.58 -23.00
C ALA A 435 2.15 -9.28 -22.17
N CYS A 436 1.62 -8.62 -21.13
CA CYS A 436 0.62 -9.17 -20.22
C CYS A 436 -0.79 -8.60 -20.40
N LEU A 437 -1.07 -7.83 -21.47
CA LEU A 437 -2.41 -7.30 -21.70
C LEU A 437 -3.38 -8.40 -22.14
N SER A 438 -4.56 -8.42 -21.53
CA SER A 438 -5.72 -9.16 -22.05
C SER A 438 -6.29 -8.51 -23.32
N GLU A 439 -7.10 -9.25 -24.09
CA GLU A 439 -7.77 -8.72 -25.28
C GLU A 439 -8.63 -7.48 -24.97
N GLU A 440 -9.37 -7.52 -23.85
CA GLU A 440 -10.16 -6.37 -23.39
C GLU A 440 -9.28 -5.16 -23.06
N GLU A 441 -8.14 -5.37 -22.39
CA GLU A 441 -7.19 -4.30 -22.10
C GLU A 441 -6.58 -3.73 -23.38
N ILE A 442 -6.26 -4.55 -24.38
CA ILE A 442 -5.75 -4.10 -25.69
C ILE A 442 -6.76 -3.15 -26.35
N MET A 443 -8.04 -3.50 -26.35
CA MET A 443 -9.10 -2.63 -26.87
C MET A 443 -9.22 -1.32 -26.06
N MET A 444 -9.10 -1.38 -24.73
CA MET A 444 -9.10 -0.17 -23.89
C MET A 444 -7.89 0.72 -24.14
N VAL A 445 -6.71 0.14 -24.34
CA VAL A 445 -5.47 0.86 -24.69
C VAL A 445 -5.68 1.62 -25.99
N ALA A 446 -6.16 0.95 -27.04
CA ALA A 446 -6.43 1.59 -28.33
C ALA A 446 -7.40 2.77 -28.21
N LYS A 447 -8.44 2.66 -27.35
CA LYS A 447 -9.41 3.74 -27.12
C LYS A 447 -8.82 4.93 -26.33
N ARG A 448 -7.87 4.68 -25.44
CA ARG A 448 -7.25 5.72 -24.58
C ARG A 448 -6.08 6.42 -25.24
N ARG A 449 -5.43 5.71 -26.17
CA ARG A 449 -4.20 6.14 -26.84
C ARG A 449 -4.43 7.47 -27.57
N ILE A 450 -3.49 8.37 -27.41
CA ILE A 450 -3.41 9.63 -28.14
C ILE A 450 -2.08 9.59 -28.87
N ASP A 451 -2.16 9.28 -30.16
CA ASP A 451 -1.00 9.25 -31.05
C ASP A 451 -0.49 10.67 -31.31
N VAL A 452 0.81 10.73 -31.55
CA VAL A 452 1.52 11.95 -31.94
C VAL A 452 2.19 11.68 -33.28
N GLU A 453 2.21 12.68 -34.16
CA GLU A 453 3.02 12.63 -35.37
C GLU A 453 4.49 12.42 -35.01
N THR A 454 5.25 11.76 -35.90
CA THR A 454 6.67 11.38 -35.70
C THR A 454 7.58 12.56 -35.32
N HIS A 455 7.15 13.81 -35.56
CA HIS A 455 7.86 15.05 -35.25
C HIS A 455 7.05 16.02 -34.37
N ASN A 456 6.22 15.50 -33.45
CA ASN A 456 5.47 16.38 -32.54
C ASN A 456 6.45 17.27 -31.72
N PRO A 457 6.36 18.60 -31.83
CA PRO A 457 7.36 19.50 -31.28
C PRO A 457 7.41 19.46 -29.74
N ILE A 458 6.29 19.21 -29.07
CA ILE A 458 6.26 19.09 -27.60
C ILE A 458 7.04 17.84 -27.18
N ILE A 459 6.77 16.72 -27.82
CA ILE A 459 7.45 15.45 -27.55
C ILE A 459 8.95 15.53 -27.82
N SER A 460 9.33 16.05 -28.99
CA SER A 460 10.74 16.21 -29.35
C SER A 460 11.46 17.16 -28.39
N SER A 461 10.80 18.25 -27.97
CA SER A 461 11.39 19.17 -26.98
C SER A 461 11.59 18.57 -25.59
N LEU A 462 10.82 17.53 -25.24
CA LEU A 462 10.92 16.80 -23.99
C LEU A 462 11.87 15.58 -24.08
N GLY A 463 12.46 15.33 -25.25
CA GLY A 463 13.34 14.17 -25.47
C GLY A 463 12.63 12.81 -25.38
N LEU A 464 11.29 12.76 -25.42
CA LEU A 464 10.51 11.56 -25.11
C LEU A 464 10.35 10.57 -26.29
N SER A 465 10.88 10.89 -27.47
CA SER A 465 10.78 10.03 -28.65
C SER A 465 11.12 8.55 -28.41
N PRO A 466 12.14 8.18 -27.61
CA PRO A 466 12.48 6.77 -27.34
C PRO A 466 11.36 5.95 -26.66
N TRP A 467 10.44 6.59 -25.93
CA TRP A 467 9.38 5.90 -25.19
C TRP A 467 8.01 5.93 -25.88
N ILE A 468 7.94 6.57 -27.06
CA ILE A 468 6.69 6.76 -27.82
C ILE A 468 6.63 5.80 -29.00
N VAL A 469 7.78 5.45 -29.55
CA VAL A 469 7.88 4.45 -30.60
C VAL A 469 7.80 3.07 -29.97
N THR A 470 6.61 2.48 -29.95
CA THR A 470 6.35 1.02 -30.00
C THR A 470 4.86 0.74 -30.09
#